data_AF-A0A101WSV7-F1
#
_entry.id   AF-A0A101WSV7-F1
#
_cell.length_a   1.000
_cell.length_b   1.000
_cell.length_c   1.000
_cell.angle_alpha   90.00
_cell.angle_beta   90.00
_cell.angle_gamma   90.00
#
_symmetry.space_group_name_H-M   'P 1'
#
loop_
_entity.id
_entity.type
_entity.pdbx_description
1 polymer ?
#
loop_
_entity_poly.entity_id
_entity_poly.type
_entity_poly.pdbx_seq_one_letter_code
_entity_poly.pdbx_strand_id
1 'polypeptide(L)'
;MNYDVLTKIETSQDLMISGVAPKIIGSVSGINKRYLIIGVDFPSELKMKPWWHIKGLSPADREVIIGADLARQENLVVGSTLELNHHKYPIVGVMQETGGSEDNGIFTNFTTFRIITGQDSWSMIELNTAQPERAAAYLSELLPEAKVAEISQLVQGSKESVDRFSSFSLIASTLLGVIGVLIVFVTTMGNINDRVAEIGFNFTP
;
A
#
# COMPACT_ATOMS: atom_id res chain seq x y z
N MET A 1 -19.93 -13.27 -6.28
CA MET A 1 -20.90 -12.68 -5.31
C MET A 1 -21.98 -11.90 -6.05
N ASN A 2 -23.22 -11.90 -5.56
CA ASN A 2 -24.37 -11.20 -6.19
C ASN A 2 -24.33 -9.68 -5.93
N TYR A 3 -24.96 -8.86 -6.77
CA TYR A 3 -24.97 -7.39 -6.66
C TYR A 3 -25.62 -6.87 -5.37
N ASP A 4 -26.60 -7.61 -4.84
CA ASP A 4 -27.30 -7.26 -3.60
C ASP A 4 -26.37 -7.19 -2.38
N VAL A 5 -25.18 -7.79 -2.48
CA VAL A 5 -24.17 -7.78 -1.41
C VAL A 5 -23.65 -6.37 -1.14
N LEU A 6 -23.40 -5.56 -2.19
CA LEU A 6 -22.87 -4.20 -2.01
C LEU A 6 -23.86 -3.29 -1.30
N THR A 7 -25.13 -3.35 -1.71
CA THR A 7 -26.20 -2.57 -1.08
C THR A 7 -26.35 -2.92 0.40
N LYS A 8 -26.21 -4.19 0.77
CA LYS A 8 -26.26 -4.63 2.17
C LYS A 8 -25.06 -4.10 2.98
N ILE A 9 -23.86 -4.10 2.41
CA ILE A 9 -22.65 -3.57 3.05
C ILE A 9 -22.78 -2.05 3.26
N GLU A 10 -23.18 -1.30 2.24
CA GLU A 10 -23.29 0.16 2.30
C GLU A 10 -24.38 0.64 3.27
N THR A 11 -25.47 -0.13 3.42
CA THR A 11 -26.59 0.22 4.30
C THR A 11 -26.30 -0.09 5.78
N SER A 12 -25.22 -0.82 6.08
CA SER A 12 -24.86 -1.25 7.44
C SER A 12 -24.25 -0.09 8.26
N GLN A 13 -25.10 0.77 8.84
CA GLN A 13 -24.69 1.94 9.63
C GLN A 13 -23.86 1.60 10.88
N ASP A 14 -24.01 0.39 11.43
CA ASP A 14 -23.35 -0.05 12.66
C ASP A 14 -21.85 -0.36 12.50
N LEU A 15 -21.34 -0.42 11.26
CA LEU A 15 -19.97 -0.86 10.97
C LEU A 15 -18.97 0.27 10.76
N MET A 16 -19.35 1.54 10.91
CA MET A 16 -18.46 2.70 10.72
C MET A 16 -17.60 2.60 9.45
N ILE A 17 -18.21 2.22 8.33
CA ILE A 17 -17.53 2.03 7.05
C ILE A 17 -17.20 3.41 6.47
N SER A 18 -15.92 3.62 6.13
CA SER A 18 -15.42 4.86 5.54
C SER A 18 -15.11 4.75 4.04
N GLY A 19 -15.04 3.52 3.52
CA GLY A 19 -14.87 3.25 2.10
C GLY A 19 -15.18 1.79 1.75
N VAL A 20 -15.67 1.58 0.52
CA VAL A 20 -15.92 0.27 -0.08
C VAL A 20 -15.37 0.31 -1.50
N ALA A 21 -14.60 -0.70 -1.88
CA ALA A 21 -13.98 -0.82 -3.19
C ALA A 21 -14.22 -2.24 -3.74
N PRO A 22 -15.30 -2.46 -4.50
CA PRO A 22 -15.53 -3.72 -5.18
C PRO A 22 -14.57 -3.88 -6.36
N LYS A 23 -14.16 -5.12 -6.60
CA LYS A 23 -13.31 -5.50 -7.72
C LYS A 23 -13.84 -6.76 -8.41
N ILE A 24 -13.71 -6.77 -9.73
CA ILE A 24 -13.87 -7.98 -10.54
C ILE A 24 -12.49 -8.34 -11.08
N ILE A 25 -12.07 -9.58 -10.85
CA ILE A 25 -10.74 -10.06 -11.20
C ILE A 25 -10.90 -11.21 -12.18
N GLY A 26 -10.17 -11.14 -13.27
CA GLY A 26 -10.20 -12.15 -14.31
C GLY A 26 -8.84 -12.32 -14.97
N SER A 27 -8.81 -13.17 -15.98
CA SER A 27 -7.66 -13.30 -16.86
C SER A 27 -8.10 -13.10 -18.31
N VAL A 28 -7.23 -12.46 -19.08
CA VAL A 28 -7.48 -12.15 -20.49
C VAL A 28 -6.29 -12.60 -21.33
N SER A 29 -6.56 -13.13 -22.53
CA SER A 29 -5.50 -13.54 -23.44
C SER A 29 -4.92 -12.33 -24.15
N GLY A 30 -3.59 -12.17 -24.09
CA GLY A 30 -2.82 -11.33 -25.00
C GLY A 30 -2.25 -12.13 -26.16
N ILE A 31 -1.33 -11.52 -26.90
CA ILE A 31 -0.70 -12.15 -28.08
C ILE A 31 0.08 -13.42 -27.70
N ASN A 32 0.94 -13.34 -26.68
CA ASN A 32 1.86 -14.42 -26.30
C ASN A 32 1.65 -14.98 -24.89
N LYS A 33 0.80 -14.34 -24.08
CA LYS A 33 0.57 -14.72 -22.68
C LYS A 33 -0.80 -14.27 -22.19
N ARG A 34 -1.19 -14.75 -21.01
CA ARG A 34 -2.39 -14.27 -20.31
C ARG A 34 -2.01 -13.15 -19.35
N TYR A 35 -2.87 -12.15 -19.25
CA TYR A 35 -2.76 -11.05 -18.31
C TYR A 35 -3.80 -11.16 -17.20
N LEU A 36 -3.43 -10.71 -16.01
CA LEU A 36 -4.38 -10.41 -14.94
C LEU A 36 -5.09 -9.11 -15.31
N ILE A 37 -6.42 -9.15 -15.36
CA ILE A 37 -7.24 -7.96 -15.59
C ILE A 37 -8.17 -7.73 -14.40
N ILE A 38 -8.31 -6.47 -14.01
CA ILE A 38 -9.02 -6.05 -12.81
C ILE A 38 -9.96 -4.91 -13.20
N GLY A 39 -11.25 -5.14 -13.03
CA GLY A 39 -12.29 -4.13 -13.13
C GLY A 39 -12.48 -3.46 -11.77
N VAL A 40 -12.43 -2.13 -11.72
CA VAL A 40 -12.58 -1.33 -10.49
C VAL A 40 -13.42 -0.08 -10.72
N ASP A 41 -13.86 0.54 -9.61
CA ASP A 41 -14.30 1.94 -9.59
C ASP A 41 -13.13 2.85 -9.18
N PHE A 42 -12.49 3.51 -10.15
CA PHE A 42 -11.29 4.32 -9.91
C PHE A 42 -11.47 5.42 -8.84
N PRO A 43 -12.58 6.19 -8.81
CA PRO A 43 -12.80 7.16 -7.75
C PRO A 43 -12.77 6.55 -6.34
N SER A 44 -13.44 5.41 -6.14
CA SER A 44 -13.45 4.71 -4.84
C SER A 44 -12.08 4.16 -4.49
N GLU A 45 -11.38 3.56 -5.46
CA GLU A 45 -10.02 3.02 -5.26
C GLU A 45 -9.01 4.10 -4.90
N LEU A 46 -8.98 5.21 -5.64
CA LEU A 46 -8.04 6.31 -5.41
C LEU A 46 -8.30 7.02 -4.09
N LYS A 47 -9.56 7.05 -3.63
CA LYS A 47 -9.91 7.52 -2.28
C LYS A 47 -9.42 6.56 -1.19
N MET A 48 -9.50 5.25 -1.44
CA MET A 48 -9.16 4.21 -0.46
C MET A 48 -7.65 3.93 -0.39
N LYS A 49 -6.94 4.06 -1.51
CA LYS A 49 -5.53 3.74 -1.70
C LYS A 49 -4.77 5.02 -2.10
N PRO A 50 -4.43 5.90 -1.15
CA PRO A 50 -3.75 7.17 -1.46
C PRO A 50 -2.37 6.99 -2.10
N TRP A 51 -1.77 5.81 -2.00
CA TRP A 51 -0.51 5.45 -2.67
C TRP A 51 -0.67 5.08 -4.15
N TRP A 52 -1.90 4.90 -4.64
CA TRP A 52 -2.15 4.70 -6.07
C TRP A 52 -1.97 6.02 -6.81
N HIS A 53 -0.84 6.13 -7.50
CA HIS A 53 -0.55 7.24 -8.38
C HIS A 53 -0.53 6.77 -9.83
N ILE A 54 -1.35 7.40 -10.66
CA ILE A 54 -1.43 7.10 -12.09
C ILE A 54 -0.66 8.18 -12.84
N LYS A 55 0.35 7.76 -13.61
CA LYS A 55 0.96 8.62 -14.62
C LYS A 55 0.09 8.56 -15.88
N GLY A 56 -0.61 9.65 -16.18
CA GLY A 56 -1.56 9.72 -17.31
C GLY A 56 -2.96 10.06 -16.81
N LEU A 57 -3.98 9.42 -17.38
CA LEU A 57 -5.39 9.63 -17.05
C LEU A 57 -6.01 8.37 -16.43
N SER A 58 -7.09 8.55 -15.67
CA SER A 58 -7.99 7.44 -15.33
C SER A 58 -8.68 6.93 -16.61
N PRO A 59 -8.91 5.61 -16.75
CA PRO A 59 -9.38 5.05 -18.00
C PRO A 59 -10.90 5.25 -18.14
N ALA A 60 -11.31 5.74 -19.30
CA ALA A 60 -12.70 5.72 -19.72
C ALA A 60 -13.10 4.34 -20.26
N ASP A 61 -14.32 4.23 -20.79
CA ASP A 61 -14.77 3.01 -21.45
C ASP A 61 -13.87 2.64 -22.63
N ARG A 62 -13.52 1.36 -22.72
CA ARG A 62 -12.58 0.78 -23.70
C ARG A 62 -11.15 1.32 -23.61
N GLU A 63 -10.76 1.84 -22.46
CA GLU A 63 -9.37 2.22 -22.17
C GLU A 63 -8.83 1.38 -21.00
N VAL A 64 -7.51 1.29 -20.91
CA VAL A 64 -6.85 0.56 -19.84
C VAL A 64 -5.71 1.35 -19.20
N ILE A 65 -5.44 1.02 -17.95
CA ILE A 65 -4.21 1.34 -17.24
C ILE A 65 -3.45 0.04 -17.01
N ILE A 66 -2.12 0.12 -16.99
CA ILE A 66 -1.27 -1.03 -16.67
C ILE A 66 -0.39 -0.71 -15.46
N GLY A 67 -0.02 -1.75 -14.71
CA GLY A 67 0.97 -1.65 -13.64
C GLY A 67 2.39 -1.39 -14.15
N ALA A 68 3.25 -0.88 -13.28
CA ALA A 68 4.62 -0.47 -13.61
C ALA A 68 5.49 -1.62 -14.17
N ASP A 69 5.37 -2.82 -13.60
CA ASP A 69 6.16 -3.97 -14.04
C ASP A 69 5.67 -4.51 -15.37
N LEU A 70 4.35 -4.55 -15.58
CA LEU A 70 3.78 -4.91 -16.88
C LEU A 70 4.23 -3.92 -17.96
N ALA A 71 4.20 -2.62 -17.68
CA ALA A 71 4.67 -1.60 -18.60
C ALA A 71 6.15 -1.80 -18.97
N ARG A 72 7.00 -2.08 -17.98
CA ARG A 72 8.44 -2.29 -18.16
C ARG A 72 8.77 -3.56 -18.94
N GLN A 73 8.10 -4.68 -18.61
CA GLN A 73 8.34 -5.98 -19.25
C GLN A 73 7.95 -5.99 -20.73
N GLU A 74 6.87 -5.30 -21.08
CA GLU A 74 6.35 -5.26 -22.45
C GLU A 74 6.79 -4.01 -23.23
N ASN A 75 7.63 -3.15 -22.64
CA ASN A 75 8.03 -1.85 -23.20
C ASN A 75 6.82 -0.98 -23.63
N LEU A 76 5.77 -0.98 -22.81
CA LEU A 76 4.54 -0.22 -23.03
C LEU A 76 4.59 1.10 -22.27
N VAL A 77 4.04 2.14 -22.88
CA VAL A 77 3.93 3.48 -22.29
C VAL A 77 2.53 4.04 -22.48
N VAL A 78 2.24 5.16 -21.82
CA VAL A 78 1.01 5.92 -22.10
C VAL A 78 0.97 6.28 -23.59
N GLY A 79 -0.14 6.00 -24.25
CA GLY A 79 -0.33 6.13 -25.71
C GLY A 79 -0.06 4.85 -26.51
N SER A 80 0.54 3.82 -25.91
CA SER A 80 0.63 2.49 -26.53
C SER A 80 -0.75 1.81 -26.61
N THR A 81 -0.83 0.73 -27.39
CA THR A 81 -2.02 -0.13 -27.45
C THR A 81 -1.68 -1.53 -26.98
N LEU A 82 -2.54 -2.12 -26.15
CA LEU A 82 -2.44 -3.50 -25.71
C LEU A 82 -3.52 -4.35 -26.39
N GLU A 83 -3.12 -5.49 -26.95
CA GLU A 83 -4.06 -6.43 -27.55
C GLU A 83 -4.56 -7.44 -26.50
N LEU A 84 -5.88 -7.47 -26.32
CA LEU A 84 -6.60 -8.28 -25.36
C LEU A 84 -7.77 -8.97 -26.08
N ASN A 85 -7.80 -10.30 -26.09
CA ASN A 85 -8.79 -11.11 -26.82
C ASN A 85 -8.97 -10.65 -28.29
N HIS A 86 -7.87 -10.42 -29.01
CA HIS A 86 -7.85 -9.95 -30.41
C HIS A 86 -8.39 -8.53 -30.65
N HIS A 87 -8.65 -7.77 -29.59
CA HIS A 87 -9.05 -6.37 -29.66
C HIS A 87 -7.97 -5.46 -29.07
N LYS A 88 -7.77 -4.28 -29.66
CA LYS A 88 -6.76 -3.32 -29.21
C LYS A 88 -7.39 -2.29 -28.27
N TYR A 89 -6.75 -2.10 -27.12
CA TYR A 89 -7.15 -1.12 -26.12
C TYR A 89 -6.02 -0.11 -25.90
N PRO A 90 -6.29 1.21 -25.96
CA PRO A 90 -5.32 2.23 -25.66
C PRO A 90 -4.95 2.22 -24.17
N ILE A 91 -3.65 2.37 -23.90
CA ILE A 91 -3.11 2.55 -22.55
C ILE A 91 -3.07 4.04 -22.27
N VAL A 92 -3.94 4.50 -21.38
CA VAL A 92 -4.07 5.95 -21.05
C VAL A 92 -3.37 6.33 -19.76
N GLY A 93 -2.91 5.34 -19.00
CA GLY A 93 -2.13 5.54 -17.79
C GLY A 93 -1.27 4.35 -17.44
N VAL A 94 -0.23 4.62 -16.66
CA VAL A 94 0.61 3.61 -16.02
C VAL A 94 0.59 3.87 -14.52
N MET A 95 0.24 2.86 -13.73
CA MET A 95 0.28 2.95 -12.28
C MET A 95 1.73 2.95 -11.80
N GLN A 96 2.05 3.80 -10.82
CA GLN A 96 3.37 3.82 -10.19
C GLN A 96 3.64 2.50 -9.46
N GLU A 97 4.91 2.14 -9.39
CA GLU A 97 5.37 0.91 -8.74
C GLU A 97 5.04 0.94 -7.25
N THR A 98 4.40 -0.13 -6.78
CA THR A 98 3.99 -0.32 -5.38
C THR A 98 4.79 -1.43 -4.69
N GLY A 99 5.50 -2.26 -5.47
CA GLY A 99 6.13 -3.50 -5.03
C GLY A 99 5.16 -4.67 -4.85
N GLY A 100 3.88 -4.47 -5.19
CA GLY A 100 2.79 -5.43 -5.01
C GLY A 100 2.41 -6.18 -6.28
N SER A 101 1.49 -7.14 -6.15
CA SER A 101 0.91 -7.86 -7.30
C SER A 101 0.19 -6.94 -8.29
N GLU A 102 -0.25 -5.77 -7.84
CA GLU A 102 -0.89 -4.72 -8.64
C GLU A 102 0.04 -4.20 -9.76
N ASP A 103 1.36 -4.28 -9.59
CA ASP A 103 2.33 -3.78 -10.58
C ASP A 103 2.35 -4.61 -11.88
N ASN A 104 1.78 -5.82 -11.86
CA ASN A 104 1.69 -6.72 -13.01
C ASN A 104 0.27 -6.78 -13.62
N GLY A 105 -0.67 -5.97 -13.13
CA GLY A 105 -2.08 -6.00 -13.52
C GLY A 105 -2.44 -5.05 -14.66
N ILE A 106 -3.54 -5.37 -15.35
CA ILE A 106 -4.29 -4.45 -16.21
C ILE A 106 -5.52 -3.97 -15.42
N PHE A 107 -5.72 -2.67 -15.36
CA PHE A 107 -6.83 -2.05 -14.64
C PHE A 107 -7.75 -1.34 -15.62
N THR A 108 -9.06 -1.54 -15.45
CA THR A 108 -10.08 -0.89 -16.27
C THR A 108 -11.36 -0.70 -15.45
N ASN A 109 -12.34 0.00 -16.01
CA ASN A 109 -13.64 0.13 -15.36
C ASN A 109 -14.48 -1.16 -15.53
N PHE A 110 -15.55 -1.30 -14.75
CA PHE A 110 -16.36 -2.52 -14.81
C PHE A 110 -16.99 -2.77 -16.19
N THR A 111 -17.41 -1.72 -16.89
CA THR A 111 -17.99 -1.82 -18.25
C THR A 111 -17.01 -2.49 -19.21
N THR A 112 -15.79 -1.99 -19.24
CA THR A 112 -14.73 -2.48 -20.13
C THR A 112 -14.25 -3.87 -19.72
N PHE A 113 -14.13 -4.12 -18.42
CA PHE A 113 -13.82 -5.46 -17.91
C PHE A 113 -14.82 -6.51 -18.43
N ARG A 114 -16.12 -6.21 -18.33
CA ARG A 114 -17.20 -7.10 -18.80
C ARG A 114 -17.14 -7.30 -20.31
N ILE A 115 -16.89 -6.23 -21.08
CA ILE A 115 -16.70 -6.31 -22.54
C ILE A 115 -15.55 -7.24 -22.89
N ILE A 116 -14.42 -7.14 -22.18
CA ILE A 116 -13.21 -7.93 -22.46
C ILE A 116 -13.39 -9.39 -22.06
N THR A 117 -13.93 -9.64 -20.87
CA THR A 117 -13.89 -10.97 -20.23
C THR A 117 -15.20 -11.75 -20.34
N GLY A 118 -16.33 -11.08 -20.59
CA GLY A 118 -17.67 -11.65 -20.49
C GLY A 118 -18.08 -12.03 -19.06
N GLN A 119 -17.29 -11.68 -18.04
CA GLN A 119 -17.55 -12.05 -16.65
C GLN A 119 -18.24 -10.91 -15.91
N ASP A 120 -19.26 -11.27 -15.13
CA ASP A 120 -20.09 -10.30 -14.43
C ASP A 120 -20.43 -10.73 -12.99
N SER A 121 -19.40 -11.01 -12.19
CA SER A 121 -19.59 -11.37 -10.79
C SER A 121 -18.48 -10.78 -9.92
N TRP A 122 -18.85 -10.23 -8.76
CA TRP A 122 -17.86 -9.67 -7.84
C TRP A 122 -16.89 -10.75 -7.36
N SER A 123 -15.59 -10.46 -7.49
CA SER A 123 -14.51 -11.35 -7.07
C SER A 123 -14.03 -11.02 -5.67
N MET A 124 -13.91 -9.73 -5.36
CA MET A 124 -13.42 -9.25 -4.08
C MET A 124 -14.07 -7.91 -3.74
N ILE A 125 -14.30 -7.66 -2.46
CA ILE A 125 -14.76 -6.38 -1.95
C ILE A 125 -13.79 -5.99 -0.84
N GLU A 126 -13.06 -4.91 -1.05
CA GLU A 126 -12.22 -4.30 -0.02
C GLU A 126 -13.04 -3.23 0.71
N LEU A 127 -12.83 -3.07 2.01
CA LEU A 127 -13.53 -2.07 2.81
C LEU A 127 -12.61 -1.49 3.89
N ASN A 128 -12.81 -0.21 4.17
CA ASN A 128 -12.20 0.48 5.30
C ASN A 128 -13.25 0.71 6.38
N THR A 129 -12.93 0.33 7.61
CA THR A 129 -13.80 0.48 8.79
C THR A 129 -12.97 0.83 10.03
N ALA A 130 -13.57 1.60 10.94
CA ALA A 130 -12.99 1.82 12.28
C ALA A 130 -13.15 0.61 13.22
N GLN A 131 -13.94 -0.41 12.84
CA GLN A 131 -14.24 -1.59 13.67
C GLN A 131 -14.03 -2.90 12.87
N PRO A 132 -12.78 -3.23 12.49
CA PRO A 132 -12.48 -4.35 11.59
C PRO A 132 -12.94 -5.71 12.12
N GLU A 133 -12.78 -5.98 13.41
CA GLU A 133 -13.17 -7.26 14.03
C GLU A 133 -14.70 -7.44 14.01
N ARG A 134 -15.46 -6.39 14.35
CA ARG A 134 -16.93 -6.40 14.33
C ARG A 134 -17.46 -6.52 12.90
N ALA A 135 -16.86 -5.79 11.97
CA ALA A 135 -17.20 -5.88 10.55
C ALA A 135 -16.92 -7.28 10.02
N ALA A 136 -15.77 -7.89 10.36
CA ALA A 136 -15.44 -9.24 9.94
C ALA A 136 -16.45 -10.27 10.48
N ALA A 137 -16.80 -10.20 11.77
CA ALA A 137 -17.79 -11.09 12.37
C ALA A 137 -19.17 -10.94 11.70
N TYR A 138 -19.67 -9.71 11.59
CA TYR A 138 -20.97 -9.44 11.00
C TYR A 138 -21.04 -9.85 9.52
N LEU A 139 -20.03 -9.51 8.73
CA LEU A 139 -20.00 -9.83 7.30
C LEU A 139 -19.84 -11.34 7.06
N SER A 140 -19.14 -12.06 7.95
CA SER A 140 -19.05 -13.53 7.88
C SER A 140 -20.42 -14.20 8.08
N GLU A 141 -21.26 -13.66 8.97
CA GLU A 141 -22.62 -14.14 9.17
C GLU A 141 -23.54 -13.77 8.01
N LEU A 142 -23.41 -12.53 7.50
CA LEU A 142 -24.25 -12.02 6.42
C LEU A 142 -23.93 -12.68 5.06
N LEU A 143 -22.68 -13.06 4.85
CA LEU A 143 -22.14 -13.59 3.60
C LEU A 143 -21.42 -14.93 3.85
N PRO A 144 -22.14 -15.99 4.24
CA PRO A 144 -21.52 -17.27 4.60
C PRO A 144 -20.78 -17.94 3.44
N GLU A 145 -21.14 -17.60 2.20
CA GLU A 145 -20.50 -18.08 0.97
C GLU A 145 -19.19 -17.33 0.65
N ALA A 146 -18.92 -16.21 1.32
CA ALA A 146 -17.75 -15.38 1.10
C ALA A 146 -16.71 -15.59 2.20
N LYS A 147 -15.44 -15.70 1.81
CA LYS A 147 -14.34 -15.69 2.77
C LYS A 147 -14.06 -14.25 3.20
N VAL A 148 -14.47 -13.90 4.41
CA VAL A 148 -14.15 -12.60 5.02
C VAL A 148 -12.85 -12.73 5.81
N ALA A 149 -11.90 -11.83 5.54
CA ALA A 149 -10.61 -11.83 6.21
C ALA A 149 -10.22 -10.40 6.60
N GLU A 150 -9.65 -10.25 7.79
CA GLU A 150 -9.09 -8.99 8.25
C GLU A 150 -7.62 -8.88 7.79
N ILE A 151 -7.29 -7.85 7.02
CA ILE A 151 -5.94 -7.63 6.52
C ILE A 151 -4.95 -7.26 7.65
N SER A 152 -5.45 -6.78 8.80
CA SER A 152 -4.64 -6.45 10.00
C SER A 152 -3.70 -7.57 10.43
N GLN A 153 -4.13 -8.84 10.25
CA GLN A 153 -3.36 -10.03 10.62
C GLN A 153 -2.06 -10.21 9.82
N LEU A 154 -1.91 -9.50 8.68
CA LEU A 154 -0.66 -9.49 7.89
C LEU A 154 0.24 -8.28 8.18
N VAL A 155 -0.27 -7.26 8.89
CA VAL A 155 0.47 -6.02 9.18
C VAL A 155 0.97 -5.96 10.63
N GLN A 156 0.42 -6.75 11.56
CA GLN A 156 0.95 -6.84 12.93
C GLN A 156 2.43 -7.29 12.97
N GLY A 157 2.88 -8.12 12.03
CA GLY A 157 4.30 -8.49 11.91
C GLY A 157 5.23 -7.33 11.52
N SER A 158 4.73 -6.36 10.76
CA SER A 158 5.50 -5.14 10.42
C SER A 158 5.41 -4.07 11.51
N LYS A 159 4.27 -3.96 12.20
CA LYS A 159 4.07 -2.98 13.28
C LYS A 159 4.91 -3.31 14.52
N GLU A 160 5.00 -4.59 14.90
CA GLU A 160 5.94 -5.03 15.94
C GLU A 160 7.40 -4.76 15.56
N SER A 161 7.76 -4.87 14.27
CA SER A 161 9.12 -4.60 13.82
C SER A 161 9.47 -3.11 13.90
N VAL A 162 8.52 -2.21 13.58
CA VAL A 162 8.72 -0.76 13.63
C VAL A 162 8.77 -0.24 15.07
N ASP A 163 7.88 -0.69 15.96
CA ASP A 163 7.89 -0.26 17.37
C ASP A 163 9.13 -0.77 18.13
N ARG A 164 9.58 -1.99 17.81
CA ARG A 164 10.87 -2.52 18.29
C ARG A 164 12.03 -1.66 17.77
N PHE A 165 12.05 -1.29 16.48
CA PHE A 165 13.11 -0.46 15.90
C PHE A 165 13.20 0.93 16.53
N SER A 166 12.05 1.56 16.81
CA SER A 166 11.99 2.86 17.52
C SER A 166 12.55 2.75 18.94
N SER A 167 12.18 1.71 19.69
CA SER A 167 12.69 1.47 21.05
C SER A 167 14.20 1.20 21.06
N PHE A 168 14.72 0.42 20.09
CA PHE A 168 16.16 0.22 19.92
C PHE A 168 16.90 1.52 19.60
N SER A 169 16.35 2.36 18.73
CA SER A 169 16.94 3.66 18.38
C SER A 169 17.02 4.60 19.59
N LEU A 170 15.99 4.64 20.43
CA LEU A 170 15.95 5.48 21.64
C LEU A 170 16.98 5.03 22.68
N ILE A 171 17.14 3.71 22.89
CA ILE A 171 18.15 3.15 23.79
C ILE A 171 19.56 3.46 23.28
N ALA A 172 19.82 3.23 21.98
CA ALA A 172 21.12 3.50 21.37
C ALA A 172 21.48 4.99 21.43
N SER A 173 20.53 5.87 21.13
CA SER A 173 20.68 7.33 21.23
C SER A 173 21.01 7.78 22.66
N THR A 174 20.32 7.21 23.65
CA THR A 174 20.57 7.50 25.07
C THR A 174 21.97 7.06 25.50
N LEU A 175 22.40 5.86 25.09
CA LEU A 175 23.75 5.34 25.37
C LEU A 175 24.84 6.22 24.75
N LEU A 176 24.69 6.59 23.48
CA LEU A 176 25.60 7.51 22.79
C LEU A 176 25.66 8.87 23.49
N GLY A 177 24.51 9.39 23.95
CA GLY A 177 24.43 10.62 24.73
C GLY A 177 25.22 10.54 26.04
N VAL A 178 25.05 9.46 26.81
CA VAL A 178 25.77 9.24 28.07
C VAL A 178 27.28 9.15 27.85
N ILE A 179 27.71 8.42 26.80
CA ILE A 179 29.13 8.33 26.43
C ILE A 179 29.67 9.73 26.07
N GLY A 180 28.92 10.52 25.30
CA GLY A 180 29.31 11.89 24.96
C GLY A 180 29.49 12.78 26.18
N VAL A 181 28.55 12.72 27.14
CA VAL A 181 28.64 13.46 28.41
C VAL A 181 29.87 13.04 29.22
N LEU A 182 30.15 11.73 29.31
CA LEU A 182 31.33 11.21 30.00
C LEU A 182 32.63 11.68 29.36
N ILE A 183 32.74 11.68 28.03
CA ILE A 183 33.93 12.15 27.32
C ILE A 183 34.18 13.64 27.62
N VAL A 184 33.15 14.48 27.55
CA VAL A 184 33.25 15.91 27.87
C VAL A 184 33.69 16.10 29.31
N PHE A 185 33.13 15.33 30.24
CA PHE A 185 33.49 15.38 31.66
C PHE A 185 34.96 15.01 31.89
N VAL A 186 35.44 13.87 31.36
CA VAL A 186 36.84 13.44 31.48
C VAL A 186 37.80 14.46 30.87
N THR A 187 37.44 15.01 29.70
CA THR A 187 38.29 15.98 28.99
C THR A 187 38.40 17.30 29.76
N THR A 188 37.29 17.79 30.31
CA THR A 188 37.29 19.03 31.10
C THR A 188 38.02 18.86 32.43
N MET A 189 37.86 17.72 33.11
CA MET A 189 38.62 17.41 34.33
C MET A 189 40.13 17.35 34.05
N GLY A 190 40.54 16.71 32.95
CA GLY A 190 41.94 16.63 32.53
C GLY A 190 42.54 18.02 32.28
N ASN A 191 41.84 18.84 31.48
CA ASN A 191 42.26 20.22 31.21
C ASN A 191 42.38 21.08 32.49
N ILE A 192 41.47 20.90 33.46
CA ILE A 192 41.55 21.62 34.73
C ILE A 192 42.75 21.12 35.55
N ASN A 193 42.97 19.81 35.63
CA ASN A 193 44.08 19.26 36.39
C ASN A 193 45.44 19.71 35.85
N ASP A 194 45.59 19.75 34.53
CA ASP A 194 46.81 20.24 33.87
C ASP A 194 47.04 21.74 34.16
N ARG A 195 45.96 22.55 34.15
CA ARG A 195 46.01 23.97 34.50
C ARG A 195 46.30 24.24 35.97
N VAL A 196 45.77 23.42 36.88
CA VAL A 196 46.05 23.51 38.32
C VAL A 196 47.50 23.15 38.61
N ALA A 197 48.07 22.15 37.92
CA ALA A 197 49.49 21.82 38.01
C ALA A 197 50.39 22.97 37.51
N GLU A 198 50.00 23.66 36.43
CA GLU A 198 50.72 24.82 35.88
C GLU A 198 50.70 26.03 36.83
N ILE A 199 49.59 26.29 37.52
CA ILE A 199 49.47 27.39 38.50
C ILE A 199 50.23 27.07 39.81
N GLY A 200 50.25 25.80 40.23
CA GLY A 200 50.96 25.36 41.44
C GLY A 200 52.48 25.53 41.37
N PHE A 201 53.07 25.49 40.17
CA PHE A 201 54.52 25.67 39.98
C PHE A 201 54.97 27.16 40.07
N ASN A 202 54.06 28.11 39.86
CA ASN A 202 54.36 29.55 39.97
C ASN A 202 54.30 30.11 41.40
N PHE A 203 54.08 29.26 42.42
CA PHE A 203 53.97 29.64 43.84
C PHE A 203 55.02 29.01 44.76
N THR A 204 56.14 28.51 44.21
CA THR A 204 57.32 28.16 45.01
C THR A 204 58.37 29.28 44.93
N PRO A 205 58.81 29.88 46.06
CA PRO A 205 59.83 30.94 46.09
C PRO A 205 61.24 30.44 45.74
#